data_AF-A0A815UHH8-F1
#
_entry.id   AF-A0A815UHH8-F1
#
_cell.length_a   1.000
_cell.length_b   1.000
_cell.length_c   1.000
_cell.angle_alpha   90.00
_cell.angle_beta   90.00
_cell.angle_gamma   90.00
#
_symmetry.space_group_name_H-M   'P 1'
#
loop_
_entity.id
_entity.type
_entity.pdbx_description
1 polymer ?
#
loop_
_entity_poly.entity_id
_entity_poly.type
_entity_poly.pdbx_seq_one_letter_code
_entity_poly.pdbx_strand_id
1 'polypeptide(L)'
;MNIFMSIGTTYPLVQLDAKAATPKTQYLCIADTSKTSNENLISIHLCFQNKVNFKHKFLNHLFPDLKKSDYLSLLNGDPFNAEIKLLSKGKYIESSIYSAKKESSIYSPKKEKFASNKDYHVKQEEVADAAFRQESFASAVAIVKNNLKFEYLVRGKPIRDNIEYELQMKKKQKTMEYKPFYDSTTFNIPEEHAAIIDDWLTNDFRKRINNEIARSRSLFLTGPTKHGKTSWARSLGKHASFVIHFSLREWRDDVEYIILDDIHWKDIEPIAKGLLIAPGQADLTDKYMGKLRIDNNKPCIVCINNHEANIILTCAEADYWRENGVWVHLRQGQKMF
;
A
#
# COMPACT_ATOMS: atom_id res chain seq x y z
N MET A 1 -19.64 -29.21 24.72
CA MET A 1 -18.28 -28.92 24.23
C MET A 1 -17.52 -28.34 25.41
N ASN A 2 -16.56 -29.08 25.97
CA ASN A 2 -15.75 -28.59 27.09
C ASN A 2 -14.62 -27.75 26.51
N ILE A 3 -14.55 -26.47 26.88
CA ILE A 3 -13.44 -25.59 26.49
C ILE A 3 -12.43 -25.66 27.62
N PHE A 4 -11.26 -26.25 27.34
CA PHE A 4 -10.11 -26.19 28.25
C PHE A 4 -9.19 -25.07 27.77
N MET A 5 -8.87 -24.13 28.66
CA MET A 5 -7.79 -23.15 28.44
C MET A 5 -6.51 -23.70 29.06
N SER A 6 -5.42 -23.72 28.27
CA SER A 6 -4.08 -23.84 28.82
C SER A 6 -3.55 -22.43 29.05
N ILE A 7 -3.18 -22.12 30.30
CA ILE A 7 -2.44 -20.90 30.65
C ILE A 7 -1.19 -21.36 31.37
N GLY A 8 -0.04 -20.84 30.94
CA GLY A 8 1.22 -21.05 31.64
C GLY A 8 1.14 -20.46 33.06
N THR A 9 1.14 -21.35 34.04
CA THR A 9 1.45 -21.19 35.48
C THR A 9 0.36 -20.72 36.47
N THR A 10 0.18 -21.60 37.48
CA THR A 10 -0.13 -21.46 38.93
C THR A 10 -1.46 -20.92 39.49
N TYR A 11 -2.54 -20.80 38.72
CA TYR A 11 -3.88 -20.64 39.33
C TYR A 11 -4.91 -21.64 38.79
N PRO A 12 -5.89 -22.09 39.62
CA PRO A 12 -6.78 -23.17 39.24
C PRO A 12 -7.72 -22.75 38.08
N LEU A 13 -7.88 -23.67 37.13
CA LEU A 13 -8.80 -23.57 36.00
C LEU A 13 -10.22 -23.23 36.47
N VAL A 14 -10.80 -22.15 35.94
CA VAL A 14 -12.25 -21.89 36.05
C VAL A 14 -12.95 -22.69 34.95
N GLN A 15 -13.67 -23.74 35.34
CA GLN A 15 -14.52 -24.53 34.45
C GLN A 15 -15.81 -23.75 34.16
N LEU A 16 -15.96 -23.24 32.93
CA LEU A 16 -17.22 -22.64 32.47
C LEU A 16 -18.13 -23.75 31.91
N ASP A 17 -19.24 -24.02 32.61
CA ASP A 17 -20.20 -25.07 32.24
C ASP A 17 -21.08 -24.57 31.08
N ALA A 18 -20.72 -24.92 29.85
CA ALA A 18 -21.41 -24.50 28.63
C ALA A 18 -22.69 -25.31 28.37
N LYS A 19 -23.69 -25.18 29.24
CA LYS A 19 -25.02 -25.83 29.06
C LYS A 19 -26.06 -24.97 28.33
N ALA A 20 -25.74 -23.74 27.91
CA ALA A 20 -26.72 -22.80 27.33
C ALA A 20 -26.46 -22.35 25.88
N ALA A 21 -25.52 -22.96 25.14
CA ALA A 21 -25.17 -22.52 23.78
C ALA A 21 -25.70 -23.50 22.71
N THR A 22 -26.57 -23.01 21.81
CA THR A 22 -26.97 -23.71 20.58
C THR A 22 -25.80 -23.77 19.58
N PRO A 23 -25.76 -24.76 18.67
CA PRO A 23 -24.58 -25.13 17.88
C PRO A 23 -24.12 -24.11 16.82
N LYS A 24 -24.70 -22.90 16.77
CA LYS A 24 -24.37 -21.85 15.77
C LYS A 24 -23.49 -20.72 16.31
N THR A 25 -23.01 -20.79 17.55
CA THR A 25 -22.23 -19.72 18.16
C THR A 25 -20.85 -20.22 18.54
N GLN A 26 -19.84 -19.85 17.74
CA GLN A 26 -18.43 -20.05 18.08
C GLN A 26 -17.94 -18.82 18.85
N TYR A 27 -17.24 -19.04 19.95
CA TYR A 27 -16.64 -17.99 20.78
C TYR A 27 -15.12 -18.17 20.74
N LEU A 28 -14.39 -17.07 20.64
CA LEU A 28 -12.94 -17.05 20.83
C LEU A 28 -12.64 -16.03 21.93
N CYS A 29 -12.20 -16.54 23.08
CA CYS A 29 -11.73 -15.71 24.19
C CYS A 29 -10.20 -15.84 24.21
N ILE A 30 -9.49 -14.72 24.07
CA ILE A 30 -8.03 -14.69 24.18
C ILE A 30 -7.73 -13.86 25.42
N ALA A 31 -7.32 -14.53 26.49
CA ALA A 31 -6.77 -13.86 27.67
C ALA A 31 -5.25 -13.78 27.48
N ASP A 32 -4.70 -12.57 27.42
CA ASP A 32 -3.27 -12.34 27.40
C ASP A 32 -2.86 -11.70 28.72
N THR A 33 -2.03 -12.39 29.49
CA THR A 33 -1.50 -11.87 30.75
C THR A 33 -0.10 -11.35 30.50
N SER A 34 0.02 -10.07 30.15
CA SER A 34 1.32 -9.39 30.14
C SER A 34 1.57 -8.78 31.53
N LYS A 35 2.67 -9.18 32.18
CA LYS A 35 3.17 -8.51 33.38
C LYS A 35 3.92 -7.26 32.95
N THR A 36 3.32 -6.08 33.14
CA THR A 36 4.07 -4.82 33.13
C THR A 36 4.72 -4.61 34.49
N SER A 37 5.94 -4.07 34.50
CA SER A 37 6.87 -4.06 35.65
C SER A 37 6.48 -3.16 36.82
N ASN A 38 5.26 -2.63 36.85
CA ASN A 38 4.64 -2.04 38.03
C ASN A 38 3.12 -2.18 37.87
N GLU A 39 2.47 -2.75 38.88
CA GLU A 39 1.03 -3.05 39.00
C GLU A 39 0.52 -4.37 38.37
N ASN A 40 -0.14 -5.18 39.21
CA ASN A 40 -0.84 -6.42 38.86
C ASN A 40 -2.10 -6.10 38.03
N LEU A 41 -1.90 -5.74 36.77
CA LEU A 41 -2.97 -5.55 35.79
C LEU A 41 -3.21 -6.85 35.02
N ILE A 42 -4.48 -7.27 34.96
CA ILE A 42 -4.93 -8.33 34.05
C ILE A 42 -5.77 -7.65 32.99
N SER A 43 -5.33 -7.77 31.73
CA SER A 43 -6.06 -7.28 30.57
C SER A 43 -6.77 -8.45 29.91
N ILE A 44 -8.08 -8.33 29.70
CA ILE A 44 -8.89 -9.36 29.04
C ILE A 44 -9.45 -8.76 27.75
N HIS A 45 -9.10 -9.37 26.61
CA HIS A 45 -9.61 -8.99 25.30
C HIS A 45 -10.78 -9.88 24.92
N LEU A 46 -11.97 -9.28 24.79
CA LEU A 46 -13.19 -9.99 24.40
C LEU A 46 -13.62 -9.54 23.00
N CYS A 47 -13.53 -10.44 22.03
CA CYS A 47 -13.99 -10.20 20.66
C CYS A 47 -15.31 -10.94 20.41
N PHE A 48 -16.38 -10.21 20.06
CA PHE A 48 -17.71 -10.79 19.81
C PHE A 48 -18.06 -10.69 18.33
N GLN A 49 -18.34 -11.81 17.68
CA GLN A 49 -18.62 -11.82 16.24
C GLN A 49 -20.08 -11.49 15.84
N ASN A 50 -21.08 -11.51 16.75
CA ASN A 50 -22.45 -11.08 16.38
C ASN A 50 -23.43 -10.83 17.54
N LYS A 51 -24.36 -9.87 17.32
CA LYS A 51 -25.56 -9.43 18.09
C LYS A 51 -25.35 -8.76 19.47
N VAL A 52 -25.91 -7.54 19.59
CA VAL A 52 -25.90 -6.64 20.77
C VAL A 52 -26.59 -7.22 22.01
N ASN A 53 -27.62 -8.06 21.86
CA ASN A 53 -28.46 -8.52 22.98
C ASN A 53 -27.85 -9.61 23.88
N PHE A 54 -26.77 -10.30 23.45
CA PHE A 54 -26.15 -11.37 24.24
C PHE A 54 -25.02 -10.86 25.16
N LYS A 55 -24.42 -9.71 24.82
CA LYS A 55 -23.30 -9.11 25.55
C LYS A 55 -23.64 -8.80 27.01
N HIS A 56 -24.84 -8.30 27.26
CA HIS A 56 -25.26 -7.90 28.59
C HIS A 56 -25.47 -9.10 29.54
N LYS A 57 -25.95 -10.24 29.02
CA LYS A 57 -26.11 -11.46 29.83
C LYS A 57 -24.76 -12.08 30.18
N PHE A 58 -23.81 -12.05 29.23
CA PHE A 58 -22.46 -12.57 29.46
C PHE A 58 -21.67 -11.71 30.45
N LEU A 59 -21.71 -10.39 30.31
CA LEU A 59 -21.03 -9.47 31.24
C LEU A 59 -21.66 -9.48 32.64
N ASN A 60 -23.01 -9.54 32.76
CA ASN A 60 -23.67 -9.72 34.06
C ASN A 60 -23.32 -11.06 34.73
N HIS A 61 -22.96 -12.09 33.97
CA HIS A 61 -22.57 -13.37 34.54
C HIS A 61 -21.14 -13.35 35.08
N LEU A 62 -20.22 -12.67 34.37
CA LEU A 62 -18.82 -12.52 34.79
C LEU A 62 -18.63 -11.47 35.89
N PHE A 63 -19.45 -10.41 35.89
CA PHE A 63 -19.36 -9.27 36.81
C PHE A 63 -20.75 -8.87 37.32
N PRO A 64 -21.39 -9.71 38.17
CA PRO A 64 -22.77 -9.49 38.60
C PRO A 64 -23.01 -8.17 39.35
N ASP A 65 -21.95 -7.56 39.89
CA ASP A 65 -22.02 -6.35 40.71
C ASP A 65 -21.96 -5.03 39.91
N LEU A 66 -21.70 -5.08 38.60
CA LEU A 66 -21.65 -3.88 37.74
C LEU A 66 -23.04 -3.48 37.25
N LYS A 67 -23.38 -2.19 37.31
CA LYS A 67 -24.67 -1.69 36.83
C LYS A 67 -24.65 -1.56 35.31
N LYS A 68 -25.84 -1.65 34.70
CA LYS A 68 -26.05 -1.57 33.24
C LYS A 68 -25.38 -0.36 32.58
N SER A 69 -25.41 0.79 33.26
CA SER A 69 -24.78 2.04 32.84
C SER A 69 -23.27 1.93 32.68
N ASP A 70 -22.63 1.10 33.50
CA ASP A 70 -21.18 1.00 33.62
C ASP A 70 -20.59 0.15 32.49
N TYR A 71 -21.39 -0.74 31.88
CA TYR A 71 -20.99 -1.50 30.69
C TYR A 71 -20.97 -0.64 29.42
N LEU A 72 -21.84 0.37 29.33
CA LEU A 72 -21.95 1.21 28.15
C LEU A 72 -20.78 2.19 28.03
N SER A 73 -20.21 2.63 29.16
CA SER A 73 -18.99 3.43 29.18
C SER A 73 -17.73 2.61 28.85
N LEU A 74 -17.68 1.32 29.24
CA LEU A 74 -16.58 0.41 28.87
C LEU A 74 -16.49 0.11 27.36
N LEU A 75 -17.60 0.28 26.63
CA LEU A 75 -17.69 -0.08 25.22
C LEU A 75 -17.36 1.06 24.25
N ASN A 76 -17.06 2.28 24.74
CA ASN A 76 -16.57 3.46 23.99
C ASN A 76 -17.02 3.57 22.52
N GLY A 77 -18.29 3.30 22.23
CA GLY A 77 -18.89 3.43 20.90
C GLY A 77 -18.48 2.40 19.83
N ASP A 78 -17.56 1.45 20.08
CA ASP A 78 -17.24 0.37 19.13
C ASP A 78 -18.04 -0.90 19.50
N PRO A 79 -19.05 -1.31 18.70
CA PRO A 79 -19.86 -2.47 18.99
C PRO A 79 -19.14 -3.82 18.78
N PHE A 80 -17.86 -3.86 18.39
CA PHE A 80 -17.15 -5.12 18.12
C PHE A 80 -16.01 -5.43 19.10
N ASN A 81 -15.38 -4.42 19.69
CA ASN A 81 -14.19 -4.61 20.55
C ASN A 81 -14.40 -4.00 21.93
N ALA A 82 -14.10 -4.77 22.98
CA ALA A 82 -14.07 -4.29 24.36
C ALA A 82 -12.78 -4.77 25.01
N GLU A 83 -11.96 -3.84 25.49
CA GLU A 83 -10.85 -4.16 26.40
C GLU A 83 -11.31 -3.79 27.82
N ILE A 84 -11.29 -4.78 28.72
CA ILE A 84 -11.61 -4.56 30.12
C ILE A 84 -10.31 -4.73 30.91
N LYS A 85 -9.80 -3.61 31.45
CA LYS A 85 -8.68 -3.63 32.39
C LYS A 85 -9.23 -3.72 33.81
N LEU A 86 -8.95 -4.83 34.49
CA LEU A 86 -9.32 -5.01 35.88
C LEU A 86 -8.10 -4.73 36.75
N LEU A 87 -8.19 -3.69 37.57
CA LEU A 87 -7.23 -3.45 38.64
C LEU A 87 -7.60 -4.32 39.85
N SER A 88 -6.63 -5.07 40.36
CA SER A 88 -6.71 -5.59 41.71
C SER A 88 -6.70 -4.38 42.67
N LYS A 89 -7.89 -4.03 43.17
CA LYS A 89 -8.22 -2.93 44.09
C LYS A 89 -8.35 -1.53 43.46
N GLY A 90 -9.54 -1.30 42.89
CA GLY A 90 -10.33 -0.08 43.08
C GLY A 90 -9.67 1.27 42.79
N LYS A 91 -9.56 1.64 41.51
CA LYS A 91 -9.85 2.98 40.95
C LYS A 91 -9.62 2.98 39.44
N TYR A 92 -10.46 3.69 38.71
CA TYR A 92 -10.53 3.72 37.24
C TYR A 92 -9.47 4.67 36.65
N ILE A 93 -8.76 4.28 35.58
CA ILE A 93 -7.97 5.19 34.72
C ILE A 93 -8.05 4.75 33.24
N GLU A 94 -8.35 5.74 32.39
CA GLU A 94 -8.27 5.94 30.92
C GLU A 94 -8.15 4.78 29.91
N SER A 95 -8.91 4.94 28.82
CA SER A 95 -8.90 4.11 27.61
C SER A 95 -7.96 4.68 26.53
N SER A 96 -7.16 3.82 25.89
CA SER A 96 -6.40 4.13 24.67
C SER A 96 -6.81 3.19 23.54
N ILE A 97 -7.01 3.74 22.34
CA ILE A 97 -7.51 3.02 21.15
C ILE A 97 -6.35 2.29 20.45
N TYR A 98 -6.53 1.00 20.16
CA TYR A 98 -5.72 0.26 19.18
C TYR A 98 -6.62 -0.35 18.11
N SER A 99 -6.33 -0.07 16.84
CA SER A 99 -6.99 -0.71 15.69
C SER A 99 -6.28 -2.03 15.36
N ALA A 100 -6.86 -3.16 15.73
CA ALA A 100 -6.37 -4.47 15.29
C ALA A 100 -6.86 -4.79 13.87
N LYS A 101 -5.92 -5.15 12.99
CA LYS A 101 -6.20 -5.64 11.62
C LYS A 101 -6.99 -6.94 11.70
N LYS A 102 -8.06 -7.01 10.92
CA LYS A 102 -8.99 -8.13 10.83
C LYS A 102 -8.37 -9.27 10.04
N GLU A 103 -7.80 -10.27 10.70
CA GLU A 103 -7.54 -11.57 10.09
C GLU A 103 -8.67 -12.53 10.43
N SER A 104 -9.44 -12.92 9.41
CA SER A 104 -10.51 -13.90 9.55
C SER A 104 -10.13 -15.19 8.84
N SER A 105 -9.78 -16.21 9.62
CA SER A 105 -9.81 -17.61 9.16
C SER A 105 -10.81 -18.38 10.03
N ILE A 106 -12.02 -18.62 9.50
CA ILE A 106 -12.97 -19.56 10.09
C ILE A 106 -13.16 -20.74 9.12
N TYR A 107 -12.89 -21.92 9.67
CA TYR A 107 -13.12 -23.23 9.11
C TYR A 107 -14.60 -23.42 8.73
N SER A 108 -14.87 -23.71 7.45
CA SER A 108 -16.20 -24.08 6.94
C SER A 108 -16.32 -25.59 6.75
N PRO A 109 -17.45 -26.21 7.17
CA PRO A 109 -17.69 -27.62 6.91
C PRO A 109 -17.91 -27.85 5.41
N LYS A 110 -17.40 -29.00 4.92
CA LYS A 110 -17.34 -29.42 3.52
C LYS A 110 -18.62 -29.06 2.73
N LYS A 111 -18.56 -27.95 2.01
CA LYS A 111 -19.40 -27.68 0.85
C LYS A 111 -18.66 -28.21 -0.37
N GLU A 112 -19.39 -28.91 -1.23
CA GLU A 112 -18.95 -29.17 -2.59
C GLU A 112 -18.42 -27.86 -3.21
N LYS A 113 -17.25 -27.95 -3.86
CA LYS A 113 -16.40 -26.83 -4.27
C LYS A 113 -17.09 -25.95 -5.31
N PHE A 114 -17.97 -25.04 -4.88
CA PHE A 114 -18.24 -23.83 -5.62
C PHE A 114 -17.11 -22.85 -5.28
N ALA A 115 -16.34 -22.43 -6.28
CA ALA A 115 -15.27 -21.44 -6.13
C ALA A 115 -15.80 -20.24 -5.33
N SER A 116 -15.04 -19.76 -4.35
CA SER A 116 -15.50 -18.65 -3.52
C SER A 116 -15.66 -17.41 -4.40
N ASN A 117 -16.61 -16.50 -4.07
CA ASN A 117 -16.77 -15.24 -4.81
C ASN A 117 -15.46 -14.45 -4.92
N LYS A 118 -14.53 -14.63 -3.96
CA LYS A 118 -13.20 -14.02 -3.98
C LYS A 118 -12.34 -14.59 -5.12
N ASP A 119 -12.32 -15.91 -5.30
CA ASP A 119 -11.57 -16.57 -6.37
C ASP A 119 -12.08 -16.17 -7.76
N TYR A 120 -13.40 -15.94 -7.84
CA TYR A 120 -14.04 -15.52 -9.06
C TYR A 120 -13.66 -14.08 -9.46
N HIS A 121 -13.62 -13.13 -8.51
CA HIS A 121 -13.15 -11.77 -8.77
C HIS A 121 -11.67 -11.71 -9.14
N VAL A 122 -10.81 -12.47 -8.46
CA VAL A 122 -9.38 -12.57 -8.79
C VAL A 122 -9.20 -13.06 -10.24
N LYS A 123 -9.96 -14.08 -10.63
CA LYS A 123 -9.94 -14.58 -12.01
C LYS A 123 -10.39 -13.52 -13.03
N GLN A 124 -11.36 -12.67 -12.69
CA GLN A 124 -11.79 -11.58 -13.59
C GLN A 124 -10.68 -10.54 -13.79
N GLU A 125 -10.00 -10.14 -12.72
CA GLU A 125 -8.87 -9.19 -12.78
C GLU A 125 -7.71 -9.75 -13.62
N GLU A 126 -7.32 -11.00 -13.37
CA GLU A 126 -6.25 -11.67 -14.13
C GLU A 126 -6.56 -11.74 -15.64
N VAL A 127 -7.80 -12.07 -16.00
CA VAL A 127 -8.24 -12.15 -17.40
C VAL A 127 -8.28 -10.76 -18.03
N ALA A 128 -8.74 -9.74 -17.30
CA ALA A 128 -8.76 -8.37 -17.78
C ALA A 128 -7.33 -7.86 -18.04
N ASP A 129 -6.42 -8.06 -17.09
CA ASP A 129 -5.01 -7.68 -17.25
C ASP A 129 -4.36 -8.41 -18.44
N ALA A 130 -4.62 -9.70 -18.62
CA ALA A 130 -4.12 -10.47 -19.76
C ALA A 130 -4.66 -9.96 -21.11
N ALA A 131 -5.95 -9.58 -21.16
CA ALA A 131 -6.59 -9.01 -22.34
C ALA A 131 -6.01 -7.64 -22.68
N PHE A 132 -5.84 -6.76 -21.68
CA PHE A 132 -5.29 -5.43 -21.90
C PHE A 132 -3.82 -5.41 -22.29
N ARG A 133 -3.05 -6.48 -22.03
CA ARG A 133 -1.67 -6.62 -22.53
C ARG A 133 -1.56 -6.88 -24.03
N GLN A 134 -2.66 -7.24 -24.70
CA GLN A 134 -2.64 -7.51 -26.13
C GLN A 134 -2.57 -6.21 -26.94
N GLU A 135 -1.90 -6.25 -28.09
CA GLU A 135 -1.85 -5.10 -29.01
C GLU A 135 -3.07 -5.02 -29.93
N SER A 136 -3.76 -6.15 -30.12
CA SER A 136 -4.90 -6.26 -31.02
C SER A 136 -6.20 -6.50 -30.26
N PHE A 137 -7.26 -5.86 -30.75
CA PHE A 137 -8.62 -6.03 -30.25
C PHE A 137 -9.07 -7.50 -30.33
N ALA A 138 -8.78 -8.18 -31.43
CA ALA A 138 -9.16 -9.57 -31.64
C ALA A 138 -8.52 -10.50 -30.59
N SER A 139 -7.23 -10.32 -30.32
CA SER A 139 -6.50 -11.10 -29.30
C SER A 139 -7.05 -10.85 -27.90
N ALA A 140 -7.30 -9.58 -27.54
CA ALA A 140 -7.86 -9.20 -26.24
C ALA A 140 -9.25 -9.81 -26.02
N VAL A 141 -10.13 -9.71 -27.02
CA VAL A 141 -11.48 -10.28 -26.98
C VAL A 141 -11.45 -11.80 -26.88
N ALA A 142 -10.53 -12.47 -27.58
CA ALA A 142 -10.38 -13.92 -27.51
C ALA A 142 -10.02 -14.38 -26.08
N ILE A 143 -9.12 -13.67 -25.39
CA ILE A 143 -8.75 -13.97 -24.00
C ILE A 143 -9.98 -13.89 -23.09
N VAL A 144 -10.76 -12.81 -23.16
CA VAL A 144 -11.95 -12.66 -22.31
C VAL A 144 -13.01 -13.71 -22.66
N LYS A 145 -13.29 -13.91 -23.96
CA LYS A 145 -14.27 -14.90 -24.42
C LYS A 145 -13.93 -16.32 -23.98
N ASN A 146 -12.65 -16.70 -23.97
CA ASN A 146 -12.22 -18.05 -23.60
C ASN A 146 -12.25 -18.30 -22.09
N ASN A 147 -11.96 -17.28 -21.28
CA ASN A 147 -11.80 -17.41 -19.83
C ASN A 147 -13.03 -17.00 -19.01
N LEU A 148 -13.86 -16.09 -19.55
CA LEU A 148 -15.07 -15.53 -18.91
C LEU A 148 -16.29 -15.68 -19.86
N LYS A 149 -16.57 -16.93 -20.25
CA LYS A 149 -17.60 -17.26 -21.25
C LYS A 149 -18.99 -16.72 -20.90
N PHE A 150 -19.40 -16.85 -19.63
CA PHE A 150 -20.73 -16.43 -19.18
C PHE A 150 -20.86 -14.90 -19.20
N GLU A 151 -19.86 -14.18 -18.73
CA GLU A 151 -19.83 -12.72 -18.69
C GLU A 151 -19.75 -12.17 -20.10
N TYR A 152 -18.96 -12.80 -20.98
CA TYR A 152 -18.92 -12.42 -22.38
C TYR A 152 -20.27 -12.67 -23.08
N LEU A 153 -21.01 -13.71 -22.71
CA LEU A 153 -22.35 -13.95 -23.22
C LEU A 153 -23.35 -12.88 -22.75
N VAL A 154 -23.33 -12.51 -21.47
CA VAL A 154 -24.29 -11.58 -20.87
C VAL A 154 -23.92 -10.10 -21.12
N ARG A 155 -22.63 -9.76 -21.09
CA ARG A 155 -22.08 -8.39 -21.14
C ARG A 155 -21.12 -8.18 -22.32
N GLY A 156 -21.21 -8.99 -23.37
CA GLY A 156 -20.24 -9.01 -24.47
C GLY A 156 -20.07 -7.68 -25.20
N LYS A 157 -21.14 -6.90 -25.41
CA LYS A 157 -21.03 -5.57 -26.02
C LYS A 157 -20.24 -4.60 -25.11
N PRO A 158 -20.64 -4.34 -23.85
CA PRO A 158 -19.85 -3.52 -22.94
C PRO A 158 -18.39 -3.95 -22.79
N ILE A 159 -18.13 -5.26 -22.74
CA ILE A 159 -16.76 -5.80 -22.65
C ILE A 159 -15.94 -5.40 -23.90
N ARG A 160 -16.51 -5.57 -25.09
CA ARG A 160 -15.85 -5.17 -26.35
C ARG A 160 -15.59 -3.67 -26.38
N ASP A 161 -16.59 -2.87 -26.09
CA ASP A 161 -16.47 -1.40 -26.10
C ASP A 161 -15.35 -0.93 -25.14
N ASN A 162 -15.26 -1.52 -23.94
CA ASN A 162 -14.20 -1.22 -22.99
C ASN A 162 -12.82 -1.65 -23.49
N ILE A 163 -12.69 -2.85 -24.07
CA ILE A 163 -11.42 -3.31 -24.65
C ILE A 163 -10.97 -2.38 -25.78
N GLU A 164 -11.88 -2.01 -26.67
CA GLU A 164 -11.57 -1.11 -27.78
C GLU A 164 -11.13 0.27 -27.28
N TYR A 165 -11.86 0.83 -26.32
CA TYR A 165 -11.50 2.09 -25.67
C TYR A 165 -10.11 2.03 -25.05
N GLU A 166 -9.80 1.02 -24.24
CA GLU A 166 -8.50 0.87 -23.58
C GLU A 166 -7.36 0.73 -24.60
N LEU A 167 -7.54 -0.04 -25.67
CA LEU A 167 -6.53 -0.20 -26.72
C LEU A 167 -6.33 1.09 -27.51
N GLN A 168 -7.40 1.84 -27.80
CA GLN A 168 -7.28 3.16 -28.44
C GLN A 168 -6.56 4.16 -27.53
N MET A 169 -6.88 4.18 -26.23
CA MET A 169 -6.22 5.07 -25.27
C MET A 169 -4.74 4.73 -25.11
N LYS A 170 -4.38 3.44 -25.04
CA LYS A 170 -2.96 3.00 -25.06
C LYS A 170 -2.21 3.49 -26.29
N LYS A 171 -2.81 3.39 -27.48
CA LYS A 171 -2.21 3.91 -28.71
C LYS A 171 -2.03 5.42 -28.65
N LYS A 172 -3.05 6.16 -28.21
CA LYS A 172 -3.02 7.62 -28.10
C LYS A 172 -1.96 8.08 -27.09
N GLN A 173 -1.85 7.41 -25.95
CA GLN A 173 -0.86 7.72 -24.91
C GLN A 173 0.57 7.47 -25.39
N LYS A 174 0.80 6.38 -26.14
CA LYS A 174 2.12 6.10 -26.76
C LYS A 174 2.55 7.19 -27.74
N THR A 175 1.61 7.85 -28.42
CA THR A 175 1.88 8.90 -29.42
C THR A 175 2.02 10.32 -28.88
N MET A 176 1.66 10.60 -27.61
CA MET A 176 1.86 11.94 -27.05
C MET A 176 3.33 12.12 -26.66
N GLU A 177 4.11 12.69 -27.56
CA GLU A 177 5.47 13.14 -27.27
C GLU A 177 5.40 14.45 -26.47
N TYR A 178 6.03 14.48 -25.30
CA TYR A 178 6.11 15.68 -24.49
C TYR A 178 7.00 16.71 -25.18
N LYS A 179 6.47 17.91 -25.42
CA LYS A 179 7.25 19.07 -25.87
C LYS A 179 7.52 19.96 -24.66
N PRO A 180 8.78 20.16 -24.26
CA PRO A 180 9.09 21.04 -23.14
C PRO A 180 8.67 22.47 -23.46
N PHE A 181 8.10 23.16 -22.48
CA PHE A 181 7.75 24.58 -22.60
C PHE A 181 8.97 25.49 -22.63
N TYR A 182 10.09 25.02 -22.06
CA TYR A 182 11.33 25.77 -21.93
C TYR A 182 12.49 24.94 -22.49
N ASP A 183 13.43 25.59 -23.15
CA ASP A 183 14.65 24.95 -23.63
C ASP A 183 15.58 24.62 -22.44
N SER A 184 16.34 23.52 -22.54
CA SER A 184 17.24 23.10 -21.45
C SER A 184 18.30 24.15 -21.10
N THR A 185 18.67 25.02 -22.05
CA THR A 185 19.61 26.13 -21.84
C THR A 185 19.03 27.31 -21.06
N THR A 186 17.71 27.37 -20.89
CA THR A 186 17.06 28.47 -20.15
C THR A 186 17.12 28.32 -18.64
N PHE A 187 17.46 27.13 -18.15
CA PHE A 187 17.49 26.86 -16.72
C PHE A 187 18.80 27.33 -16.10
N ASN A 188 18.69 28.14 -15.04
CA ASN A 188 19.83 28.56 -14.23
C ASN A 188 19.88 27.74 -12.95
N ILE A 189 20.71 26.70 -12.93
CA ILE A 189 20.92 25.89 -11.73
C ILE A 189 21.68 26.75 -10.71
N PRO A 190 21.19 26.89 -9.45
CA PRO A 190 21.92 27.66 -8.45
C PRO A 190 23.35 27.14 -8.30
N GLU A 191 24.32 28.06 -8.22
CA GLU A 191 25.77 27.77 -8.26
C GLU A 191 26.18 26.69 -7.24
N GLU A 192 25.61 26.72 -6.03
CA GLU A 192 25.88 25.74 -4.97
C GLU A 192 25.48 24.30 -5.34
N HIS A 193 24.52 24.13 -6.25
CA HIS A 193 24.02 22.83 -6.71
C HIS A 193 24.58 22.43 -8.08
N ALA A 194 25.23 23.35 -8.80
CA ALA A 194 25.70 23.11 -10.16
C ALA A 194 26.69 21.94 -10.23
N ALA A 195 27.68 21.90 -9.33
CA ALA A 195 28.70 20.85 -9.31
C ALA A 195 28.12 19.46 -9.01
N ILE A 196 27.21 19.36 -8.03
CA ILE A 196 26.60 18.07 -7.66
C ILE A 196 25.62 17.56 -8.74
N ILE A 197 24.89 18.48 -9.39
CA ILE A 197 24.02 18.11 -10.51
C ILE A 197 24.85 17.69 -11.73
N ASP A 198 25.93 18.41 -12.06
CA ASP A 198 26.79 18.06 -13.19
C ASP A 198 27.51 16.71 -12.98
N ASP A 199 27.97 16.43 -11.75
CA ASP A 199 28.51 15.12 -11.37
C ASP A 199 27.48 14.02 -11.63
N TRP A 200 26.26 14.17 -11.13
CA TRP A 200 25.20 13.17 -11.35
C TRP A 200 24.83 13.04 -12.83
N LEU A 201 24.72 14.14 -13.56
CA LEU A 201 24.43 14.12 -15.01
C LEU A 201 25.50 13.34 -15.77
N THR A 202 26.76 13.51 -15.40
CA THR A 202 27.90 12.90 -16.09
C THR A 202 28.13 11.45 -15.65
N ASN A 203 28.11 11.18 -14.35
CA ASN A 203 28.54 9.89 -13.79
C ASN A 203 27.40 8.89 -13.55
N ASP A 204 26.16 9.35 -13.42
CA ASP A 204 24.99 8.49 -13.25
C ASP A 204 24.09 8.54 -14.48
N PHE A 205 23.58 9.71 -14.84
CA PHE A 205 22.54 9.84 -15.87
C PHE A 205 23.03 9.45 -17.26
N ARG A 206 24.07 10.12 -17.79
CA ARG A 206 24.60 9.86 -19.15
C ARG A 206 25.21 8.46 -19.25
N LYS A 207 26.04 8.06 -18.29
CA LYS A 207 26.62 6.71 -18.25
C LYS A 207 25.55 5.62 -18.23
N ARG A 208 24.44 5.84 -17.50
CA ARG A 208 23.35 4.86 -17.46
C ARG A 208 22.62 4.78 -18.80
N ILE A 209 22.26 5.92 -19.40
CA ILE A 209 21.62 5.96 -20.73
C ILE A 209 22.49 5.28 -21.79
N ASN A 210 23.82 5.46 -21.71
CA ASN A 210 24.79 4.81 -22.59
C ASN A 210 25.09 3.34 -22.23
N ASN A 211 24.45 2.77 -21.20
CA ASN A 211 24.71 1.43 -20.67
C ASN A 211 26.17 1.17 -20.22
N GLU A 212 26.89 2.21 -19.81
CA GLU A 212 28.27 2.13 -19.30
C GLU A 212 28.34 1.67 -17.84
N ILE A 213 27.24 1.82 -17.11
CA ILE A 213 27.10 1.39 -15.71
C ILE A 213 25.84 0.52 -15.53
N ALA A 214 25.94 -0.47 -14.64
CA ALA A 214 24.85 -1.40 -14.37
C ALA A 214 23.73 -0.80 -13.50
N ARG A 215 24.04 0.23 -12.71
CA ARG A 215 23.14 0.82 -11.71
C ARG A 215 23.49 2.30 -11.56
N SER A 216 22.48 3.16 -11.46
CA SER A 216 22.63 4.61 -11.27
C SER A 216 21.97 5.05 -9.98
N ARG A 217 22.53 6.06 -9.30
CA ARG A 217 21.86 6.77 -8.21
C ARG A 217 20.67 7.57 -8.77
N SER A 218 19.63 7.73 -7.97
CA SER A 218 18.51 8.62 -8.32
C SER A 218 18.79 10.05 -7.89
N LEU A 219 18.37 11.05 -8.66
CA LEU A 219 18.44 12.45 -8.25
C LEU A 219 17.17 12.84 -7.49
N PHE A 220 17.30 13.25 -6.22
CA PHE A 220 16.22 13.80 -5.41
C PHE A 220 16.31 15.32 -5.43
N LEU A 221 15.43 15.95 -6.22
CA LEU A 221 15.24 17.39 -6.23
C LEU A 221 14.16 17.77 -5.23
N THR A 222 14.60 18.36 -4.12
CA THR A 222 13.74 18.78 -3.02
C THR A 222 13.68 20.31 -2.95
N GLY A 223 12.56 20.87 -2.50
CA GLY A 223 12.41 22.31 -2.33
C GLY A 223 10.96 22.75 -2.41
N PRO A 224 10.65 24.05 -2.25
CA PRO A 224 9.29 24.55 -2.32
C PRO A 224 8.63 24.40 -3.71
N THR A 225 7.32 24.61 -3.76
CA THR A 225 6.54 24.54 -5.01
C THR A 225 6.94 25.65 -5.99
N LYS A 226 6.79 25.43 -7.30
CA LYS A 226 7.04 26.44 -8.35
C LYS A 226 8.49 26.99 -8.39
N HIS A 227 9.48 26.16 -8.07
CA HIS A 227 10.91 26.51 -8.15
C HIS A 227 11.60 25.93 -9.40
N GLY A 228 10.84 25.37 -10.35
CA GLY A 228 11.37 24.89 -11.63
C GLY A 228 11.84 23.44 -11.67
N LYS A 229 11.81 22.70 -10.55
CA LYS A 229 12.26 21.30 -10.43
C LYS A 229 11.76 20.40 -11.56
N THR A 230 10.44 20.31 -11.72
CA THR A 230 9.78 19.47 -12.72
C THR A 230 10.08 19.94 -14.14
N SER A 231 10.09 21.26 -14.37
CA SER A 231 10.35 21.83 -15.71
C SER A 231 11.78 21.54 -16.15
N TRP A 232 12.75 21.69 -15.25
CA TRP A 232 14.14 21.34 -15.49
C TRP A 232 14.29 19.85 -15.77
N ALA A 233 13.72 18.98 -14.91
CA ALA A 233 13.80 17.53 -15.09
C ALA A 233 13.22 17.08 -16.44
N ARG A 234 12.11 17.68 -16.88
CA ARG A 234 11.47 17.37 -18.18
C ARG A 234 12.24 17.91 -19.38
N SER A 235 13.18 18.84 -19.20
CA SER A 235 13.97 19.42 -20.28
C SER A 235 15.17 18.56 -20.72
N LEU A 236 15.53 17.52 -19.94
CA LEU A 236 16.75 16.75 -20.17
C LEU A 236 16.68 15.74 -21.32
N GLY A 237 15.50 15.38 -21.81
CA GLY A 237 15.34 14.45 -22.92
C GLY A 237 14.02 13.67 -22.90
N LYS A 238 14.02 12.48 -23.52
CA LYS A 238 12.82 11.65 -23.67
C LYS A 238 12.54 10.87 -22.38
N HIS A 239 11.42 11.13 -21.73
CA HIS A 239 11.13 10.58 -20.40
C HIS A 239 9.71 10.03 -20.24
N ALA A 240 9.53 9.19 -19.20
CA ALA A 240 8.23 8.93 -18.61
C ALA A 240 8.06 9.80 -17.37
N SER A 241 6.97 10.57 -17.29
CA SER A 241 6.65 11.42 -16.13
C SER A 241 5.42 10.89 -15.43
N PHE A 242 5.55 10.61 -14.14
CA PHE A 242 4.47 10.22 -13.25
C PHE A 242 4.22 11.38 -12.28
N VAL A 243 2.99 11.90 -12.27
CA VAL A 243 2.63 13.11 -11.51
C VAL A 243 1.53 12.76 -10.53
N ILE A 244 1.72 13.06 -9.24
CA ILE A 244 0.84 12.71 -8.11
C ILE A 244 0.73 11.21 -7.83
N HIS A 245 0.61 10.38 -8.86
CA HIS A 245 0.50 8.93 -8.76
C HIS A 245 1.46 8.23 -9.73
N PHE A 246 2.03 7.14 -9.27
CA PHE A 246 2.69 6.18 -10.15
C PHE A 246 1.63 5.26 -10.77
N SER A 247 1.76 4.98 -12.07
CA SER A 247 1.02 3.87 -12.68
C SER A 247 1.88 3.07 -13.62
N LEU A 248 1.98 1.78 -13.36
CA LEU A 248 2.73 0.85 -14.19
C LEU A 248 2.06 0.60 -15.55
N ARG A 249 0.78 0.99 -15.70
CA ARG A 249 0.09 0.98 -17.00
C ARG A 249 0.67 2.00 -17.98
N GLU A 250 1.26 3.07 -17.47
CA GLU A 250 1.91 4.12 -18.27
C GLU A 250 3.41 3.87 -18.44
N TRP A 251 3.89 2.68 -18.05
CA TRP A 251 5.28 2.30 -18.26
C TRP A 251 5.63 2.31 -19.74
N ARG A 252 6.78 2.93 -20.05
CA ARG A 252 7.31 3.05 -21.41
C ARG A 252 8.73 2.53 -21.46
N ASP A 253 8.99 1.62 -22.38
CA ASP A 253 10.36 1.12 -22.61
C ASP A 253 11.16 2.01 -23.55
N ASP A 254 10.48 2.86 -24.33
CA ASP A 254 11.09 3.71 -25.34
C ASP A 254 11.58 5.07 -24.81
N VAL A 255 11.68 5.25 -23.48
CA VAL A 255 12.13 6.48 -22.83
C VAL A 255 13.50 6.28 -22.18
N GLU A 256 14.26 7.35 -22.05
CA GLU A 256 15.63 7.34 -21.53
C GLU A 256 15.66 7.38 -20.00
N TYR A 257 14.72 8.09 -19.38
CA TYR A 257 14.68 8.27 -17.92
C TYR A 257 13.26 8.45 -17.38
N ILE A 258 13.14 8.40 -16.05
CA ILE A 258 11.88 8.49 -15.32
C ILE A 258 11.87 9.74 -14.45
N ILE A 259 10.72 10.41 -14.37
CA ILE A 259 10.46 11.52 -13.46
C ILE A 259 9.28 11.14 -12.56
N LEU A 260 9.50 11.18 -11.25
CA LEU A 260 8.46 11.11 -10.24
C LEU A 260 8.23 12.52 -9.70
N ASP A 261 7.03 13.07 -9.88
CA ASP A 261 6.71 14.46 -9.57
C ASP A 261 5.56 14.54 -8.56
N ASP A 262 5.86 15.08 -7.37
CA ASP A 262 4.90 15.24 -6.26
C ASP A 262 4.15 13.94 -5.90
N ILE A 263 4.82 12.78 -6.01
CA ILE A 263 4.28 11.50 -5.56
C ILE A 263 4.56 11.32 -4.07
N HIS A 264 3.55 10.93 -3.30
CA HIS A 264 3.72 10.59 -1.89
C HIS A 264 4.61 9.36 -1.71
N TRP A 265 5.59 9.45 -0.80
CA TRP A 265 6.57 8.37 -0.62
C TRP A 265 5.89 7.02 -0.31
N LYS A 266 4.85 7.02 0.52
CA LYS A 266 4.12 5.80 0.92
C LYS A 266 3.49 5.05 -0.25
N ASP A 267 3.18 5.74 -1.35
CA ASP A 267 2.57 5.11 -2.53
C ASP A 267 3.60 4.33 -3.35
N ILE A 268 4.89 4.69 -3.24
CA ILE A 268 5.98 4.06 -4.00
C ILE A 268 6.97 3.29 -3.14
N GLU A 269 7.00 3.49 -1.82
CA GLU A 269 7.93 2.86 -0.88
C GLU A 269 8.08 1.34 -1.11
N PRO A 270 7.00 0.54 -1.29
CA PRO A 270 7.13 -0.91 -1.49
C PRO A 270 7.85 -1.32 -2.77
N ILE A 271 7.88 -0.44 -3.78
CA ILE A 271 8.48 -0.68 -5.10
C ILE A 271 9.70 0.19 -5.37
N ALA A 272 10.03 1.13 -4.47
CA ALA A 272 10.96 2.22 -4.71
C ALA A 272 12.35 1.71 -5.10
N LYS A 273 12.86 0.63 -4.50
CA LYS A 273 14.18 0.09 -4.86
C LYS A 273 14.23 -0.45 -6.28
N GLY A 274 13.14 -1.06 -6.73
CA GLY A 274 12.97 -1.57 -8.09
C GLY A 274 12.74 -0.46 -9.12
N LEU A 275 12.14 0.66 -8.69
CA LEU A 275 11.78 1.80 -9.54
C LEU A 275 12.90 2.84 -9.65
N LEU A 276 13.54 3.21 -8.55
CA LEU A 276 14.40 4.38 -8.45
C LEU A 276 15.85 4.10 -8.83
N ILE A 277 16.38 2.94 -8.45
CA ILE A 277 17.83 2.67 -8.54
C ILE A 277 18.21 1.92 -9.82
N ALA A 278 17.31 1.84 -10.80
CA ALA A 278 17.57 1.20 -12.08
C ALA A 278 18.30 -0.16 -11.98
N PRO A 279 17.80 -1.16 -11.24
CA PRO A 279 18.53 -2.41 -10.98
C PRO A 279 18.60 -3.36 -12.19
N GLY A 280 18.03 -3.00 -13.33
CA GLY A 280 17.73 -3.92 -14.42
C GLY A 280 16.36 -4.53 -14.24
N GLN A 281 16.27 -5.86 -14.22
CA GLN A 281 14.97 -6.53 -14.08
C GLN A 281 14.39 -6.36 -12.67
N ALA A 282 13.14 -5.90 -12.60
CA ALA A 282 12.41 -5.74 -11.36
C ALA A 282 10.96 -6.23 -11.50
N ASP A 283 10.45 -6.90 -10.46
CA ASP A 283 9.04 -7.23 -10.34
C ASP A 283 8.33 -6.12 -9.57
N LEU A 284 7.58 -5.29 -10.28
CA LEU A 284 6.81 -4.21 -9.66
C LEU A 284 5.34 -4.62 -9.53
N THR A 285 4.68 -4.04 -8.55
CA THR A 285 3.23 -4.12 -8.35
C THR A 285 2.67 -2.72 -8.35
N ASP A 286 1.45 -2.59 -8.86
CA ASP A 286 0.70 -1.35 -8.87
C ASP A 286 -0.73 -1.63 -8.39
N LYS A 287 -1.45 -0.58 -8.03
CA LYS A 287 -2.81 -0.68 -7.55
C LYS A 287 -3.69 -1.38 -8.59
N TYR A 288 -4.44 -2.39 -8.14
CA TYR A 288 -5.35 -3.17 -8.98
C TYR A 288 -4.66 -3.87 -10.16
N MET A 289 -3.37 -4.21 -10.03
CA MET A 289 -2.66 -5.02 -11.00
C MET A 289 -1.88 -6.14 -10.33
N GLY A 290 -1.82 -7.27 -11.01
CA GLY A 290 -0.86 -8.32 -10.67
C GLY A 290 0.59 -7.83 -10.79
N LYS A 291 1.53 -8.55 -10.18
CA LYS A 291 2.96 -8.27 -10.34
C LYS A 291 3.35 -8.33 -11.81
N LEU A 292 4.13 -7.36 -12.25
CA LEU A 292 4.66 -7.27 -13.60
C LEU A 292 6.18 -7.17 -13.53
N ARG A 293 6.84 -8.04 -14.29
CA ARG A 293 8.28 -7.95 -14.52
C ARG A 293 8.55 -6.88 -15.57
N ILE A 294 9.35 -5.89 -15.21
CA ILE A 294 9.83 -4.84 -16.10
C ILE A 294 11.35 -4.88 -16.21
N ASP A 295 11.89 -4.30 -17.28
CA ASP A 295 13.31 -4.02 -17.40
C ASP A 295 13.57 -2.53 -17.12
N ASN A 296 13.96 -2.24 -15.88
CA ASN A 296 14.22 -0.89 -15.42
C ASN A 296 15.71 -0.58 -15.44
N ASN A 297 16.19 -0.19 -16.62
CA ASN A 297 17.53 0.36 -16.82
C ASN A 297 17.60 1.89 -16.89
N LYS A 298 16.60 2.59 -16.34
CA LYS A 298 16.39 4.02 -16.58
C LYS A 298 16.78 4.83 -15.33
N PRO A 299 17.66 5.85 -15.43
CA PRO A 299 17.92 6.74 -14.30
C PRO A 299 16.62 7.46 -13.91
N CYS A 300 16.49 7.80 -12.62
CA CYS A 300 15.27 8.38 -12.08
C CYS A 300 15.56 9.74 -11.42
N ILE A 301 14.66 10.70 -11.67
CA ILE A 301 14.63 12.01 -11.02
C ILE A 301 13.35 12.10 -10.20
N VAL A 302 13.49 12.39 -8.91
CA VAL A 302 12.39 12.53 -7.96
C VAL A 302 12.26 14.01 -7.59
N CYS A 303 11.19 14.65 -8.07
CA CYS A 303 10.84 16.03 -7.77
C CYS A 303 9.79 16.04 -6.65
N ILE A 304 10.18 16.46 -5.44
CA ILE A 304 9.30 16.44 -4.28
C ILE A 304 9.45 17.69 -3.42
N ASN A 305 8.46 17.91 -2.56
CA ASN A 305 8.51 18.95 -1.54
C ASN A 305 9.27 18.47 -0.28
N ASN A 306 9.70 19.43 0.54
CA ASN A 306 10.53 19.16 1.72
C ASN A 306 9.89 18.18 2.72
N HIS A 307 8.57 18.20 2.85
CA HIS A 307 7.84 17.26 3.72
C HIS A 307 8.06 15.80 3.29
N GLU A 308 7.93 15.49 2.00
CA GLU A 308 8.15 14.14 1.48
C GLU A 308 9.62 13.73 1.59
N ALA A 309 10.55 14.66 1.32
CA ALA A 309 11.97 14.42 1.50
C ALA A 309 12.30 14.02 2.95
N ASN A 310 11.70 14.71 3.92
CA ASN A 310 11.89 14.39 5.34
C ASN A 310 11.38 12.98 5.68
N ILE A 311 10.26 12.54 5.09
CA ILE A 311 9.75 11.18 5.31
C ILE A 311 10.76 10.15 4.84
N ILE A 312 11.35 10.34 3.64
CA ILE A 312 12.34 9.42 3.08
C ILE A 312 13.61 9.39 3.95
N LEU A 313 14.08 10.57 4.36
CA LEU A 313 15.30 10.70 5.15
C LEU A 313 15.14 10.34 6.64
N THR A 314 13.93 10.02 7.09
CA THR A 314 13.66 9.58 8.47
C THR A 314 13.04 8.19 8.55
N CYS A 315 12.79 7.53 7.40
CA CYS A 315 12.29 6.16 7.39
C CYS A 315 13.36 5.16 7.84
N ALA A 316 12.95 3.91 8.06
CA ALA A 316 13.85 2.82 8.45
C ALA A 316 14.96 2.55 7.42
N GLU A 317 14.76 2.97 6.16
CA GLU A 317 15.71 2.80 5.06
C GLU A 317 16.45 4.11 4.71
N ALA A 318 16.44 5.12 5.58
CA ALA A 318 17.02 6.43 5.28
C ALA A 318 18.49 6.34 4.82
N ASP A 319 19.31 5.50 5.46
CA ASP A 319 20.73 5.33 5.09
C ASP A 319 20.89 4.77 3.68
N TYR A 320 20.04 3.80 3.31
CA TYR A 320 20.01 3.27 1.96
C TYR A 320 19.74 4.37 0.92
N TRP A 321 18.78 5.26 1.19
CA TRP A 321 18.44 6.35 0.28
C TRP A 321 19.47 7.47 0.25
N ARG A 322 20.22 7.69 1.35
CA ARG A 322 21.37 8.61 1.35
C ARG A 322 22.52 8.10 0.48
N GLU A 323 22.77 6.79 0.49
CA GLU A 323 23.84 6.18 -0.30
C GLU A 323 23.46 6.02 -1.78
N ASN A 324 22.20 5.71 -2.07
CA ASN A 324 21.71 5.43 -3.42
C ASN A 324 21.05 6.64 -4.10
N GLY A 325 21.01 7.79 -3.43
CA GLY A 325 20.42 9.03 -3.93
C GLY A 325 21.42 10.19 -3.96
N VAL A 326 21.33 11.03 -4.99
CA VAL A 326 21.96 12.36 -5.01
C VAL A 326 20.91 13.36 -4.58
N TRP A 327 21.14 14.05 -3.46
CA TRP A 327 20.15 14.92 -2.84
C TRP A 327 20.49 16.38 -3.08
N VAL A 328 19.56 17.10 -3.70
CA VAL A 328 19.65 18.53 -3.94
C VAL A 328 18.47 19.22 -3.26
N HIS A 329 18.77 20.26 -2.49
CA HIS A 329 17.76 20.99 -1.73
C HIS A 329 17.73 22.45 -2.14
N LEU A 330 16.72 22.81 -2.93
CA LEU A 330 16.46 24.19 -3.30
C LEU A 330 15.86 24.93 -2.10
N ARG A 331 16.56 25.98 -1.66
CA ARG A 331 16.10 26.89 -0.60
C ARG A 331 15.07 27.88 -1.14
N GLN A 332 14.37 28.54 -0.23
CA GLN A 332 13.44 29.60 -0.60
C GLN A 332 14.19 30.71 -1.35
N GLY A 333 13.69 31.07 -2.54
CA GLY A 333 14.31 32.06 -3.43
C GLY A 333 15.27 31.48 -4.47
N GLN A 334 15.72 30.23 -4.32
CA GLN A 334 16.48 29.54 -5.35
C GLN A 334 15.53 28.91 -6.38
N LYS A 335 15.56 29.39 -7.61
CA LYS A 335 14.77 28.81 -8.69
C LYS A 335 15.69 28.31 -9.79
N MET A 336 15.24 27.28 -10.48
CA MET A 336 15.90 26.79 -11.69
C MET A 336 15.43 27.55 -12.93
N PHE A 337 14.36 28.37 -12.84
CA PHE A 337 13.91 29.30 -13.87
C PHE A 337 13.23 30.53 -13.28
#